data_AF-A0A9E3NLY5-F1
#
_entry.id   AF-A0A9E3NLY5-F1
#
_cell.length_a   1.000
_cell.length_b   1.000
_cell.length_c   1.000
_cell.angle_alpha   90.00
_cell.angle_beta   90.00
_cell.angle_gamma   90.00
#
_symmetry.space_group_name_H-M   'P 1'
#
loop_
_entity.id
_entity.type
_entity.pdbx_description
1 polymer ?
#
loop_
_entity_poly.entity_id
_entity_poly.type
_entity_poly.pdbx_seq_one_letter_code
_entity_poly.pdbx_strand_id
1 'polypeptide(L)' 'MTIDPKYKPILLEALEDMMYKLSMQQAKLKGKPLTAERKEITHKQTLVEELQHQISTAAN' A
#
# COMPACT_ATOMS: atom_id res chain seq x y z
N MET A 1 -7.50 15.50 2.96
CA MET A 1 -8.44 14.39 3.23
C MET A 1 -8.89 14.51 4.67
N THR A 2 -10.19 14.43 4.94
CA THR A 2 -10.74 14.47 6.30
C THR A 2 -11.21 13.07 6.66
N ILE A 3 -10.67 12.49 7.72
CA ILE A 3 -10.99 11.14 8.17
C ILE A 3 -11.49 11.26 9.60
N ASP A 4 -12.65 10.67 9.90
CA ASP A 4 -13.07 10.56 11.29
C ASP A 4 -12.02 9.74 12.06
N PRO A 5 -11.44 10.27 13.15
CA PRO A 5 -10.35 9.63 13.88
C PRO A 5 -10.64 8.18 14.28
N LYS A 6 -11.92 7.82 14.48
CA LYS A 6 -12.32 6.45 14.84
C LYS A 6 -12.04 5.42 13.73
N TYR A 7 -12.00 5.84 12.47
CA TYR A 7 -11.71 4.96 11.34
C TYR A 7 -10.23 4.89 10.99
N LYS A 8 -9.40 5.80 11.51
CA LYS A 8 -7.96 5.83 11.20
C LYS A 8 -7.26 4.50 11.50
N PRO A 9 -7.49 3.80 12.62
CA PRO A 9 -6.83 2.52 12.91
C PRO A 9 -7.21 1.43 11.89
N ILE A 10 -8.50 1.23 11.62
CA ILE A 10 -8.96 0.17 10.71
C ILE A 10 -8.52 0.42 9.27
N LEU A 11 -8.42 1.68 8.84
CA LEU A 11 -7.91 2.03 7.52
C LEU A 11 -6.41 1.75 7.40
N LEU A 12 -5.61 2.07 8.43
CA LEU A 12 -4.18 1.78 8.42
C LEU A 12 -3.91 0.27 8.41
N GLU A 13 -4.63 -0.48 9.24
CA GLU A 13 -4.56 -1.96 9.28
C GLU A 13 -4.89 -2.56 7.91
N ALA A 14 -5.97 -2.12 7.26
CA ALA A 14 -6.33 -2.60 5.93
C ALA A 14 -5.25 -2.31 4.88
N LEU A 15 -4.56 -1.17 4.97
CA LEU A 15 -3.47 -0.81 4.07
C LEU A 15 -2.20 -1.62 4.35
N GLU A 16 -1.90 -1.94 5.60
CA GLU A 16 -0.80 -2.85 5.97
C GLU A 16 -1.03 -4.24 5.37
N ASP A 17 -2.26 -4.75 5.48
CA ASP A 17 -2.69 -6.02 4.87
C ASP A 17 -2.54 -6.01 3.34
N MET A 18 -2.90 -4.89 2.69
CA MET A 18 -2.72 -4.72 1.25
C MET A 18 -1.23 -4.71 0.88
N MET A 19 -0.39 -3.98 1.62
CA MET A 19 1.05 -3.93 1.40
C MET A 19 1.70 -5.31 1.54
N TYR A 20 1.27 -6.09 2.55
CA TYR A 20 1.72 -7.47 2.73
C TYR A 20 1.40 -8.34 1.50
N LYS A 21 0.15 -8.29 1.02
CA LYS A 21 -0.28 -9.06 -0.16
C LYS A 21 0.50 -8.68 -1.42
N LEU A 22 0.74 -7.38 -1.64
CA LEU A 22 1.55 -6.90 -2.76
C LEU A 22 3.01 -7.37 -2.65
N SER A 23 3.59 -7.33 -1.45
CA SER A 23 4.95 -7.82 -1.19
C SER A 23 5.08 -9.32 -1.50
N MET A 24 4.06 -10.11 -1.16
CA MET A 24 4.00 -11.53 -1.52
C MET A 24 3.94 -11.76 -3.03
N GLN A 25 3.22 -10.91 -3.78
CA GLN A 25 3.20 -10.95 -5.25
C GLN A 25 4.56 -10.57 -5.83
N GLN A 26 5.18 -9.50 -5.32
CA GLN A 26 6.49 -9.05 -5.75
C GLN A 26 7.57 -10.10 -5.51
N ALA A 27 7.52 -10.80 -4.37
CA ALA A 27 8.46 -11.86 -4.03
C ALA A 27 8.46 -13.01 -5.06
N LYS A 28 7.28 -13.36 -5.61
CA LYS A 28 7.15 -14.39 -6.68
C LYS A 28 7.80 -13.96 -8.01
N LEU A 29 8.08 -12.67 -8.18
CA LEU A 29 8.69 -12.08 -9.37
C LEU A 29 10.15 -11.66 -9.14
N LYS A 30 10.72 -11.90 -7.97
CA LYS A 30 12.11 -11.54 -7.65
C LYS A 30 13.09 -12.28 -8.57
N GLY A 31 14.05 -11.55 -9.14
CA GLY A 31 15.02 -12.08 -10.09
C GLY A 31 14.48 -12.34 -11.51
N LYS A 32 13.17 -12.15 -11.74
CA LYS A 32 12.58 -12.22 -13.08
C LYS A 32 12.75 -10.88 -13.83
N PRO A 33 12.64 -10.88 -15.17
CA PRO A 33 12.66 -9.66 -15.97
C PRO A 33 11.67 -8.60 -15.49
N LEU A 34 11.97 -7.33 -15.76
CA LEU A 34 11.11 -6.21 -15.40
C LEU A 34 9.91 -6.12 -16.36
N THR A 35 8.93 -7.00 -16.15
CA THR A 35 7.69 -7.04 -16.93
C THR A 35 6.75 -5.89 -16.54
N ALA A 36 5.73 -5.65 -17.37
CA ALA A 36 4.66 -4.70 -17.07
C ALA A 36 3.96 -5.02 -15.73
N GLU A 37 3.70 -6.31 -15.47
CA GLU A 37 3.14 -6.80 -14.20
C GLU A 37 4.00 -6.40 -12.99
N ARG A 38 5.33 -6.58 -13.10
CA ARG A 38 6.25 -6.21 -12.00
C ARG A 38 6.24 -4.70 -11.75
N LYS A 39 6.16 -3.89 -12.81
CA LYS A 39 6.02 -2.43 -12.69
C LYS A 39 4.70 -2.04 -12.05
N GLU A 40 3.62 -2.72 -12.41
CA GLU A 40 2.29 -2.48 -11.85
C GLU A 40 2.22 -2.81 -10.35
N ILE A 41 2.82 -3.93 -9.92
CA ILE A 41 2.91 -4.28 -8.50
C ILE A 41 3.69 -3.21 -7.72
N THR A 42 4.84 -2.77 -8.25
CA THR A 42 5.61 -1.68 -7.62
C THR A 42 4.80 -0.39 -7.57
N HIS A 43 4.08 -0.03 -8.63
CA HIS A 43 3.23 1.15 -8.63
C HIS A 43 2.12 1.06 -7.57
N LYS A 44 1.48 -0.11 -7.42
CA LYS A 44 0.48 -0.35 -6.37
C LYS A 44 1.07 -0.21 -4.97
N GLN A 45 2.30 -0.69 -4.73
CA GLN A 45 2.99 -0.50 -3.45
C GLN A 45 3.17 0.99 -3.15
N THR A 46 3.66 1.78 -4.12
CA THR A 46 3.80 3.23 -3.96
C THR A 46 2.48 3.92 -3.63
N LEU A 47 1.39 3.56 -4.31
CA LEU A 47 0.07 4.14 -4.03
C LEU A 47 -0.43 3.81 -2.62
N VAL A 48 -0.18 2.58 -2.13
CA VAL A 48 -0.55 2.18 -0.77
C VAL A 48 0.28 2.95 0.27
N GLU A 49 1.58 3.10 0.06
CA GLU A 49 2.46 3.92 0.92
C GLU A 49 2.03 5.38 0.98
N GLU A 50 1.73 5.98 -0.17
CA GLU A 50 1.25 7.35 -0.25
C GLU A 50 -0.08 7.53 0.52
N LEU A 51 -1.01 6.58 0.35
CA LEU A 51 -2.29 6.63 1.05
C LEU A 51 -2.11 6.41 2.56
N GLN A 52 -1.25 5.49 2.99
CA GLN A 52 -0.90 5.32 4.41
C GLN A 52 -0.34 6.61 5.00
N HIS A 53 0.56 7.29 4.27
CA HIS A 53 1.11 8.58 4.71
C HIS A 53 0.04 9.66 4.79
N GLN A 54 -0.88 9.73 3.82
CA GLN A 54 -2.00 10.69 3.85
C GLN A 54 -2.92 10.43 5.04
N ILE A 55 -3.21 9.16 5.36
CA ILE A 55 -4.06 8.79 6.50
C ILE A 55 -3.35 9.05 7.82
N SER A 56 -2.05 8.74 7.93
CA SER A 56 -1.27 8.93 9.15
C SER A 56 -1.13 10.42 9.50
N THR A 57 -0.97 11.27 8.49
CA THR A 57 -0.81 12.73 8.62
C THR A 57 -2.12 13.52 8.58
N ALA A 58 -3.24 12.90 8.22
CA ALA A 58 -4.55 13.55 8.29
C ALA A 58 -4.82 14.00 9.73
N ALA A 59 -5.04 15.32 9.89
CA ALA A 59 -5.46 15.93 11.14
C ALA A 59 -6.89 15.51 11.47
N ASN A 60 -7.16 15.40 12.77
CA ASN A 60 -8.50 15.14 13.32
C ASN A 60 -9.45 16.30 13.06
#